data_AF-A0A255ZDP1-F1
#
_entry.id   AF-A0A255ZDP1-F1
#
_cell.length_a   1.000
_cell.length_b   1.000
_cell.length_c   1.000
_cell.angle_alpha   90.00
_cell.angle_beta   90.00
_cell.angle_gamma   90.00
#
_symmetry.space_group_name_H-M   'P 1'
#
loop_
_entity.id
_entity.type
_entity.pdbx_description
1 polymer ?
#
loop_
_entity_poly.entity_id
_entity_poly.type
_entity_poly.pdbx_seq_one_letter_code
_entity_poly.pdbx_strand_id
1 'polypeptide(L)'
;MLCASAQAMTIREMRALEKTEKQGSTYTDYYLVGVMEGAVEAHNQAVRQGAAPTICLNGRKLEPHMAKGLYTTELKRNADVYEADFPVQLVVTNALSTVYPC
;
A
#
# COMPACT_ATOMS: atom_id res chain seq x y z
N MET A 1 10.57 -3.84 26.70
CA MET A 1 10.62 -3.25 25.34
C MET A 1 9.21 -2.83 25.00
N LEU A 2 8.88 -1.53 25.05
CA LEU A 2 7.57 -1.03 24.65
C LEU A 2 7.54 -1.01 23.12
N CYS A 3 6.88 -1.98 22.50
CA CYS A 3 6.55 -1.90 21.07
C CYS A 3 5.48 -0.82 20.91
N ALA A 4 5.84 0.35 20.39
CA ALA A 4 4.86 1.29 19.89
C ALA A 4 4.16 0.66 18.68
N SER A 5 2.83 0.63 18.67
CA SER A 5 2.06 0.29 17.47
C SER A 5 2.37 1.33 16.41
N ALA A 6 3.09 0.95 15.35
CA ALA A 6 3.25 1.79 14.18
C ALA A 6 1.86 2.04 13.59
N GLN A 7 1.34 3.26 13.73
CA GLN A 7 0.07 3.62 13.10
C GLN A 7 0.33 3.83 11.61
N ALA A 8 -0.34 3.03 10.78
CA ALA A 8 -0.32 3.24 9.34
C ALA A 8 -1.00 4.58 9.02
N MET A 9 -0.37 5.38 8.16
CA MET A 9 -0.94 6.64 7.69
C MET A 9 -2.29 6.39 7.01
N THR A 10 -3.27 7.24 7.29
CA THR A 10 -4.59 7.20 6.67
C THR A 10 -4.59 7.87 5.29
N ILE A 11 -5.62 7.58 4.49
CA ILE A 11 -5.83 8.26 3.19
C ILE A 11 -5.93 9.79 3.38
N ARG A 12 -6.60 10.24 4.44
CA ARG A 12 -6.73 11.66 4.79
C ARG A 12 -5.37 12.29 5.07
N GLU A 13 -4.57 11.68 5.94
CA GLU A 13 -3.24 12.17 6.30
C GLU A 13 -2.31 12.21 5.09
N MET A 14 -2.35 11.19 4.23
CA MET A 14 -1.55 11.21 3.01
C MET A 14 -1.97 12.33 2.06
N ARG A 15 -3.28 12.54 1.87
CA ARG A 15 -3.79 13.64 1.03
C ARG A 15 -3.45 15.01 1.62
N ALA A 16 -3.39 15.12 2.95
CA ALA A 16 -2.93 16.33 3.63
C ALA A 16 -1.43 16.53 3.38
N LEU A 17 -0.60 15.51 3.62
CA LEU A 17 0.84 15.51 3.38
C LEU A 17 1.18 15.94 1.94
N GLU A 18 0.50 15.37 0.95
CA GLU A 18 0.72 15.69 -0.47
C GLU A 18 0.44 17.17 -0.78
N LYS A 19 -0.51 17.79 -0.08
CA LYS A 19 -0.98 19.16 -0.34
C LYS A 19 -0.30 20.23 0.51
N THR A 20 0.07 19.92 1.76
CA THR A 20 0.54 20.92 2.73
C THR A 20 2.05 21.02 2.78
N GLU A 21 2.76 19.94 2.48
CA GLU A 21 4.22 19.91 2.56
C GLU A 21 4.90 20.39 1.27
N LYS A 22 6.02 21.11 1.42
CA LYS A 22 6.80 21.65 0.28
C LYS A 22 7.21 20.57 -0.74
N GLN A 23 7.47 19.35 -0.27
CA GLN A 23 7.80 18.19 -1.11
C GLN A 23 6.77 17.06 -0.93
N GLY A 24 5.51 17.43 -0.67
CA GLY A 24 4.44 16.49 -0.34
C GLY A 24 4.26 15.34 -1.34
N SER A 25 4.29 15.64 -2.65
CA SER A 25 4.24 14.59 -3.69
C SER A 25 5.41 13.63 -3.57
N THR A 26 6.63 14.14 -3.42
CA THR A 26 7.83 13.30 -3.29
C THR A 26 7.77 12.43 -2.03
N TYR A 27 7.33 12.99 -0.90
CA TYR A 27 7.16 12.22 0.34
C TYR A 27 6.08 11.14 0.22
N THR A 28 4.98 11.46 -0.46
CA THR A 28 3.91 10.51 -0.75
C THR A 28 4.40 9.37 -1.64
N ASP A 29 5.19 9.69 -2.67
CA ASP A 29 5.74 8.67 -3.56
C ASP A 29 6.69 7.73 -2.81
N TYR A 30 7.60 8.25 -1.98
CA TYR A 30 8.47 7.42 -1.13
C TYR A 30 7.67 6.58 -0.12
N TYR A 31 6.65 7.17 0.50
CA TYR A 31 5.79 6.46 1.43
C TYR A 31 5.08 5.28 0.75
N LEU A 32 4.50 5.50 -0.43
CA LEU A 32 3.81 4.46 -1.20
C LEU A 32 4.73 3.33 -1.64
N VAL A 33 5.99 3.63 -2.00
CA VAL A 33 7.00 2.60 -2.29
C VAL A 33 7.22 1.72 -1.07
N GLY A 34 7.47 2.30 0.10
CA GLY A 34 7.66 1.55 1.34
C GLY A 34 6.44 0.72 1.74
N VAL A 35 5.23 1.26 1.55
CA VAL A 35 3.98 0.52 1.80
C VAL A 35 3.84 -0.67 0.85
N MET A 36 4.16 -0.50 -0.44
CA MET A 36 4.09 -1.57 -1.43
C MET A 36 5.09 -2.70 -1.12
N GLU A 37 6.34 -2.35 -0.83
CA GLU A 37 7.38 -3.31 -0.46
C GLU A 37 7.02 -4.04 0.83
N GLY A 38 6.57 -3.31 1.85
CA GLY A 38 6.14 -3.88 3.12
C GLY A 38 4.90 -4.79 3.00
N ALA A 39 3.95 -4.45 2.13
CA ALA A 39 2.78 -5.31 1.86
C ALA A 39 3.20 -6.64 1.23
N VAL A 40 4.13 -6.63 0.28
CA VAL A 40 4.66 -7.86 -0.34
C VAL A 40 5.49 -8.67 0.66
N GLU A 41 6.33 -8.02 1.47
CA GLU A 41 7.11 -8.70 2.50
C GLU A 41 6.21 -9.37 3.54
N ALA A 42 5.21 -8.64 4.06
CA ALA A 42 4.23 -9.19 5.01
C ALA A 42 3.45 -10.36 4.41
N HIS A 43 3.05 -10.26 3.13
CA HIS A 43 2.41 -11.37 2.43
C HIS A 43 3.32 -12.60 2.34
N ASN A 44 4.55 -12.42 1.89
CA ASN A 44 5.53 -13.50 1.78
C ASN A 44 5.82 -14.14 3.15
N GLN A 45 5.87 -13.35 4.21
CA GLN A 45 6.03 -13.85 5.58
C GLN A 45 4.82 -14.70 6.01
N ALA A 46 3.60 -14.23 5.75
CA ALA A 46 2.39 -14.99 6.06
C ALA A 46 2.33 -16.32 5.29
N VAL A 47 2.67 -16.32 4.01
CA VAL A 47 2.73 -17.55 3.19
C VAL A 47 3.78 -18.53 3.74
N ARG A 48 4.95 -18.04 4.15
CA ARG A 48 5.97 -18.87 4.82
C ARG A 48 5.49 -19.46 6.15
N GLN A 49 4.52 -18.83 6.80
CA GLN A 49 3.88 -19.31 8.02
C GLN A 49 2.68 -20.24 7.74
N GLY A 50 2.39 -20.54 6.47
CA GLY A 50 1.33 -21.48 6.06
C GLY A 50 0.02 -20.83 5.61
N ALA A 51 -0.04 -19.51 5.47
CA ALA A 51 -1.21 -18.85 4.86
C ALA A 51 -1.29 -19.17 3.36
N ALA A 52 -2.51 -19.20 2.82
CA ALA A 52 -2.71 -19.31 1.38
C ALA A 52 -2.18 -18.05 0.67
N PRO A 53 -1.45 -18.19 -0.45
CA PRO A 53 -0.98 -17.04 -1.20
C PRO A 53 -2.17 -16.38 -1.93
N THR A 54 -2.20 -15.05 -1.93
CA THR A 54 -3.22 -14.21 -2.56
C THR A 54 -2.60 -13.20 -3.52
N ILE A 55 -1.28 -12.97 -3.42
CA ILE A 55 -0.51 -12.09 -4.29
C ILE A 55 0.59 -12.91 -4.99
N CYS A 56 0.48 -13.07 -6.31
CA CYS A 56 1.40 -13.86 -7.14
C CYS A 56 2.06 -12.99 -8.20
N LEU A 57 3.33 -12.63 -7.99
CA LEU A 57 4.07 -11.79 -8.94
C LEU A 57 4.52 -12.56 -10.21
N ASN A 58 4.57 -13.90 -10.18
CA ASN A 58 4.86 -14.75 -11.34
C ASN A 58 6.07 -14.30 -12.18
N GLY A 59 7.18 -13.92 -11.52
CA GLY A 59 8.40 -13.44 -12.17
C GLY A 59 8.41 -11.96 -12.54
N ARG A 60 7.31 -11.23 -12.30
CA ARG A 60 7.27 -9.77 -12.41
C ARG A 60 7.97 -9.15 -11.20
N LYS A 61 8.76 -8.11 -11.45
CA LYS A 61 9.35 -7.28 -10.40
C LYS A 61 8.48 -6.03 -10.23
N LEU A 62 8.11 -5.73 -8.98
CA LEU A 62 7.48 -4.46 -8.66
C LEU A 62 8.56 -3.39 -8.63
N GLU A 63 8.41 -2.39 -9.48
CA GLU A 63 9.31 -1.24 -9.55
C GLU A 63 8.73 -0.06 -8.75
N PRO A 64 9.56 0.79 -8.12
CA PRO A 64 9.08 1.87 -7.25
C PRO A 64 8.02 2.79 -7.88
N HIS A 65 8.18 3.12 -9.17
CA HIS A 65 7.25 4.00 -9.90
C HIS A 65 5.83 3.42 -10.04
N MET A 66 5.64 2.11 -9.80
CA MET A 66 4.33 1.46 -9.91
C MET A 66 3.44 1.74 -8.69
N ALA A 67 4.01 2.06 -7.52
CA ALA A 67 3.29 2.17 -6.26
C ALA A 67 2.16 3.20 -6.31
N LYS A 68 2.43 4.40 -6.84
CA LYS A 68 1.41 5.46 -7.01
C LYS A 68 0.29 5.03 -7.95
N GLY A 69 0.62 4.34 -9.04
CA GLY A 69 -0.35 3.83 -10.00
C GLY A 69 -1.28 2.78 -9.38
N LEU A 70 -0.73 1.83 -8.62
CA LEU A 70 -1.50 0.82 -7.89
C LEU A 70 -2.48 1.47 -6.90
N TYR A 71 -1.98 2.36 -6.05
CA TYR A 71 -2.79 3.05 -5.05
C TYR A 71 -3.93 3.88 -5.67
N THR A 72 -3.62 4.74 -6.64
CA THR A 72 -4.62 5.64 -7.25
C THR A 72 -5.65 4.90 -8.09
N THR A 73 -5.24 3.83 -8.79
CA THR A 73 -6.15 2.99 -9.59
C THR A 73 -7.13 2.23 -8.69
N GLU A 74 -6.65 1.72 -7.56
CA GLU A 74 -7.48 1.00 -6.59
C GLU A 74 -8.50 1.93 -5.92
N LEU A 75 -8.07 3.12 -5.48
CA LEU A 75 -9.00 4.14 -4.97
C LEU A 75 -10.07 4.52 -5.99
N LYS A 76 -9.69 4.64 -7.26
CA LYS A 76 -10.64 4.97 -8.34
C LYS A 76 -11.62 3.82 -8.61
N ARG A 77 -11.14 2.57 -8.56
CA ARG A 77 -11.97 1.38 -8.80
C ARG A 77 -13.01 1.19 -7.70
N ASN A 78 -12.67 1.49 -6.46
CA ASN A 78 -13.48 1.23 -5.27
C ASN A 78 -13.80 2.53 -4.50
N ALA A 79 -14.19 3.59 -5.23
CA ALA A 79 -14.37 4.92 -4.69
C ALA A 79 -15.42 5.01 -3.56
N ASP A 80 -16.44 4.15 -3.60
CA ASP A 80 -17.52 4.10 -2.60
C ASP A 80 -17.20 3.19 -1.40
N VAL A 81 -16.02 2.53 -1.39
CA VAL A 81 -15.60 1.59 -0.34
C VAL A 81 -14.61 2.22 0.62
N TYR A 82 -13.67 3.02 0.11
CA TYR A 82 -12.58 3.56 0.93
C TYR A 82 -12.98 4.85 1.64
N GLU A 83 -13.10 4.79 2.96
CA GLU A 83 -13.26 5.97 3.81
C GLU A 83 -11.93 6.69 4.01
N ALA A 84 -11.98 8.01 4.26
CA ALA A 84 -10.78 8.83 4.41
C ALA A 84 -9.86 8.38 5.56
N ASP A 85 -10.42 7.72 6.57
CA ASP A 85 -9.70 7.27 7.77
C ASP A 85 -9.17 5.84 7.64
N PHE A 86 -9.35 5.20 6.47
CA PHE A 86 -8.75 3.89 6.21
C PHE A 86 -7.24 4.00 5.98
N PRO A 87 -6.47 2.98 6.40
CA PRO A 87 -5.03 2.98 6.25
C PRO A 87 -4.64 2.79 4.78
N VAL A 88 -3.61 3.51 4.36
CA VAL A 88 -3.07 3.43 3.00
C VAL A 88 -2.58 2.02 2.66
N GLN A 89 -2.01 1.35 3.65
CA GLN A 89 -1.56 -0.03 3.54
C GLN A 89 -2.67 -1.00 3.13
N LEU A 90 -3.91 -0.78 3.59
CA LEU A 90 -5.06 -1.60 3.19
C LEU A 90 -5.33 -1.42 1.69
N VAL A 91 -5.36 -0.18 1.21
CA VAL A 91 -5.58 0.12 -0.20
C VAL A 91 -4.52 -0.55 -1.07
N VAL A 92 -3.23 -0.40 -0.73
CA VAL A 92 -2.14 -0.98 -1.52
C VAL A 92 -2.16 -2.51 -1.48
N THR A 93 -2.44 -3.12 -0.33
CA THR A 93 -2.58 -4.59 -0.21
C THR A 93 -3.71 -5.14 -1.09
N ASN A 94 -4.86 -4.45 -1.09
CA ASN A 94 -6.00 -4.81 -1.94
C ASN A 94 -5.70 -4.60 -3.42
N ALA A 95 -5.00 -3.51 -3.77
CA ALA A 95 -4.53 -3.25 -5.13
C ALA A 95 -3.63 -4.38 -5.63
N LEU A 96 -2.67 -4.82 -4.81
CA LEU A 96 -1.76 -5.91 -5.15
C LEU A 96 -2.50 -7.23 -5.36
N SER A 97 -3.44 -7.57 -4.46
CA SER A 97 -4.23 -8.80 -4.58
C SER A 97 -5.15 -8.79 -5.80
N THR A 98 -5.59 -7.60 -6.23
CA THR A 98 -6.44 -7.42 -7.42
C THR A 98 -5.64 -7.47 -8.73
N VAL A 99 -4.44 -6.90 -8.75
CA VAL A 99 -3.61 -6.80 -9.96
C VAL A 99 -2.74 -8.03 -10.18
N TYR A 100 -2.36 -8.71 -9.09
CA TYR A 100 -1.50 -9.89 -9.09
C TYR A 100 -2.14 -11.06 -8.33
N PRO A 101 -3.32 -11.54 -8.73
CA PRO A 101 -3.96 -12.64 -8.03
C PRO A 101 -3.14 -13.92 -8.11
N CYS A 102 -3.12 -14.66 -7.00
CA CYS A 102 -3.01 -16.11 -7.01
C CYS A 102 -4.43 -16.69 -7.22
#